data_AF-A0A495FG89-F1
#
_entry.id   AF-A0A495FG89-F1
#
_cell.length_a   1.000
_cell.length_b   1.000
_cell.length_c   1.000
_cell.angle_alpha   90.00
_cell.angle_beta   90.00
_cell.angle_gamma   90.00
#
_symmetry.space_group_name_H-M   'P 1'
#
loop_
_entity.id
_entity.type
_entity.pdbx_description
1 polymer ?
#
loop_
_entity_poly.entity_id
_entity_poly.type
_entity_poly.pdbx_seq_one_letter_code
_entity_poly.pdbx_strand_id
1 'polypeptide(L)'
;MSTAAPSLHSIRPCLEGAIPAIMATCDPDGTPNVAYISQVVYVDAGHVALSFQFFNKTRQNILRNPRASVLVLDPLTAHFYRLHLLYERTEDSGPVFESMRAQLAGIASHAGMAEVFELKGADIYAVERIESVAGEGLPAPAPRSGLLHTLRLCSESIARCSGLDELLQGALQGLQDKLGIQHAMVLMLDASAQQLYTVASCGYATSGVGSEIRLGQGVIGMAARERTPVRISHMTHAALYSHAIRESMDAHAAPDAPPLRGMDIPYPGLPEPHSQVAVPLLSAGRLLGVLFAESPEDMRFGFEDEDLLVAIAGQLAAAIDLLQAAPDAPEPLPTPTAAPPVSGSALRVRHFAANDSVFINDDYLIKGVAGAIVWKLLRDHQYTGRVDFTNRELRLDPALRLPDVADNLEARLLLLQRRLQENCPHIHIEKTGRGRFRLCVLRPVVLEDA
;
A
#
# COMPACT_ATOMS: atom_id res chain seq x y z
N MET A 1 -20.54 -34.34 -16.75
CA MET A 1 -20.32 -32.88 -16.74
C MET A 1 -19.17 -32.61 -17.69
N SER A 2 -19.38 -31.84 -18.75
CA SER A 2 -18.33 -31.51 -19.72
C SER A 2 -17.23 -30.76 -18.98
N THR A 3 -16.08 -31.39 -18.73
CA THR A 3 -14.90 -30.71 -18.18
C THR A 3 -14.44 -29.71 -19.24
N ALA A 4 -14.79 -28.44 -19.07
CA ALA A 4 -14.25 -27.38 -19.91
C ALA A 4 -12.72 -27.48 -19.90
N ALA A 5 -12.08 -27.21 -21.05
CA ALA A 5 -10.63 -27.18 -21.11
C ALA A 5 -10.10 -26.16 -20.08
N PRO A 6 -9.01 -26.47 -19.36
CA PRO A 6 -8.45 -25.55 -18.37
C PRO A 6 -8.02 -24.25 -19.05
N SER A 7 -8.31 -23.13 -18.37
CA SER A 7 -7.85 -21.79 -18.71
C SER A 7 -6.84 -21.30 -17.67
N LEU A 8 -6.01 -20.31 -18.02
CA LEU A 8 -5.11 -19.68 -17.04
C LEU A 8 -5.88 -19.16 -15.83
N HIS A 9 -7.04 -18.56 -16.06
CA HIS A 9 -7.91 -18.07 -14.99
C HIS A 9 -8.32 -19.20 -14.01
N SER A 10 -8.71 -20.37 -14.53
CA SER A 10 -9.11 -21.51 -13.69
C SER A 10 -7.96 -22.18 -12.93
N ILE A 11 -6.71 -21.97 -13.34
CA ILE A 11 -5.53 -22.56 -12.70
C ILE A 11 -4.67 -21.52 -11.97
N ARG A 12 -5.16 -20.28 -11.78
CA ARG A 12 -4.48 -19.22 -11.03
C ARG A 12 -3.87 -19.69 -9.70
N PRO A 13 -4.50 -20.56 -8.89
CA PRO A 13 -3.88 -21.09 -7.67
C PRO A 13 -2.53 -21.79 -7.88
N CYS A 14 -2.28 -22.35 -9.07
CA CYS A 14 -0.99 -22.96 -9.42
C CYS A 14 0.13 -21.93 -9.67
N LEU A 15 -0.24 -20.66 -9.86
CA LEU A 15 0.63 -19.55 -10.22
C LEU A 15 0.93 -18.64 -9.01
N GLU A 16 0.62 -19.10 -7.81
CA GLU A 16 0.87 -18.39 -6.55
C GLU A 16 2.34 -18.42 -6.11
N GLY A 17 3.19 -19.16 -6.83
CA GLY A 17 4.60 -19.34 -6.47
C GLY A 17 4.83 -20.17 -5.19
N ALA A 18 3.80 -20.86 -4.69
CA ALA A 18 3.89 -21.71 -3.51
C ALA A 18 4.72 -22.98 -3.76
N ILE A 19 4.65 -23.53 -4.97
CA ILE A 19 5.39 -24.73 -5.38
C ILE A 19 6.22 -24.38 -6.64
N PRO A 20 7.54 -24.67 -6.64
CA PRO A 20 8.37 -24.46 -7.82
C PRO A 20 7.83 -25.22 -9.04
N ALA A 21 7.79 -24.55 -10.18
CA ALA A 21 7.38 -25.18 -11.43
C ALA A 21 8.56 -25.86 -12.12
N ILE A 22 8.26 -26.79 -13.03
CA ILE A 22 9.26 -27.53 -13.79
C ILE A 22 9.18 -27.09 -15.25
N MET A 23 10.25 -26.49 -15.77
CA MET A 23 10.34 -26.03 -17.15
C MET A 23 11.18 -27.01 -17.97
N ALA A 24 10.64 -27.43 -19.10
CA ALA A 24 11.32 -28.20 -20.13
C ALA A 24 11.50 -27.36 -21.40
N THR A 25 12.71 -27.39 -21.95
CA THR A 25 13.13 -26.74 -23.19
C THR A 25 13.94 -27.73 -24.02
N CYS A 26 14.23 -27.41 -25.28
CA CYS A 26 15.13 -28.22 -26.10
C CYS A 26 16.19 -27.35 -26.78
N ASP A 27 17.39 -27.89 -26.87
CA ASP A 27 18.49 -27.34 -27.67
C ASP A 27 18.17 -27.55 -29.18
N PRO A 28 18.68 -26.72 -30.10
CA PRO A 28 18.63 -26.95 -31.55
C PRO A 28 18.85 -28.38 -32.06
N ASP A 29 19.65 -29.20 -31.37
CA ASP A 29 19.89 -30.59 -31.75
C ASP A 29 18.80 -31.57 -31.28
N GLY A 30 17.78 -31.07 -30.58
CA GLY A 30 16.67 -31.83 -30.01
C GLY A 30 16.92 -32.34 -28.59
N THR A 31 18.09 -32.08 -27.99
CA THR A 31 18.40 -32.52 -26.63
C THR A 31 17.50 -31.81 -25.61
N PRO A 32 16.75 -32.55 -24.76
CA PRO A 32 15.90 -31.94 -23.75
C PRO A 32 16.73 -31.35 -22.61
N ASN A 33 16.24 -30.25 -22.03
CA ASN A 33 16.77 -29.59 -20.85
C ASN A 33 15.62 -29.30 -19.89
N VAL A 34 15.74 -29.78 -18.64
CA VAL A 34 14.73 -29.62 -17.59
C VAL A 34 15.33 -28.83 -16.44
N ALA A 35 14.63 -27.80 -15.99
CA ALA A 35 15.04 -26.95 -14.88
C ALA A 35 13.85 -26.64 -13.96
N TYR A 36 14.12 -26.52 -12.66
CA TYR A 36 13.16 -25.96 -11.72
C TYR A 36 13.20 -24.44 -11.80
N ILE A 37 12.03 -23.82 -11.84
CA ILE A 37 11.86 -22.37 -11.82
C ILE A 37 11.11 -21.98 -10.55
N SER A 38 11.58 -20.91 -9.90
CA SER A 38 11.03 -20.49 -8.60
C SER A 38 9.58 -20.06 -8.71
N GLN A 39 9.21 -19.36 -9.78
CA GLN A 39 7.89 -18.78 -9.95
C GLN A 39 7.45 -18.78 -11.42
N VAL A 40 6.15 -18.98 -11.61
CA VAL A 40 5.41 -18.70 -12.85
C VAL A 40 4.32 -17.71 -12.46
N VAL A 41 4.42 -16.49 -12.97
CA VAL A 41 3.54 -15.40 -12.58
C VAL A 41 2.46 -15.22 -13.64
N TYR A 42 1.20 -15.14 -13.18
CA TYR A 42 0.07 -14.79 -14.03
C TYR A 42 0.20 -13.33 -14.51
N VAL A 43 0.10 -13.09 -15.82
CA VAL A 43 0.13 -11.74 -16.39
C VAL A 43 -1.27 -11.34 -16.85
N ASP A 44 -1.88 -12.16 -17.68
CA ASP A 44 -3.25 -11.98 -18.18
C ASP A 44 -3.85 -13.32 -18.63
N ALA A 45 -5.01 -13.29 -19.30
CA ALA A 45 -5.71 -14.50 -19.73
C ALA A 45 -4.94 -15.36 -20.75
N GLY A 46 -3.94 -14.80 -21.43
CA GLY A 46 -3.13 -15.46 -22.46
C GLY A 46 -1.64 -15.52 -22.14
N HIS A 47 -1.15 -14.86 -21.09
CA HIS A 47 0.28 -14.76 -20.82
C HIS A 47 0.68 -15.15 -19.39
N VAL A 48 1.89 -15.69 -19.28
CA VAL A 48 2.61 -15.89 -18.02
C VAL A 48 4.01 -15.30 -18.11
N ALA A 49 4.56 -14.92 -16.96
CA ALA A 49 5.93 -14.45 -16.83
C ALA A 49 6.77 -15.45 -16.03
N LEU A 50 7.98 -15.73 -16.50
CA LEU A 50 8.94 -16.60 -15.82
C LEU A 50 10.18 -15.79 -15.44
N SER A 51 10.73 -16.06 -14.25
CA SER A 51 11.89 -15.33 -13.76
C SER A 51 13.18 -15.70 -14.51
N PHE A 52 13.95 -14.69 -14.91
CA PHE A 52 15.29 -14.85 -15.44
C PHE A 52 16.34 -14.41 -14.40
N GLN A 53 17.04 -15.37 -13.81
CA GLN A 53 18.11 -15.12 -12.82
C GLN A 53 19.44 -15.80 -13.21
N PHE A 54 19.41 -17.10 -13.51
CA PHE A 54 20.62 -17.94 -13.69
C PHE A 54 20.59 -18.92 -14.86
N PHE A 55 19.52 -18.92 -15.65
CA PHE A 55 19.18 -20.01 -16.57
C PHE A 55 20.00 -20.04 -17.87
N ASN A 56 21.32 -20.20 -17.80
CA ASN A 56 22.19 -20.12 -18.97
C ASN A 56 21.76 -21.08 -20.09
N LYS A 57 21.55 -22.37 -19.81
CA LYS A 57 21.12 -23.34 -20.84
C LYS A 57 19.65 -23.15 -21.25
N THR A 58 18.73 -23.01 -20.29
CA THR A 58 17.31 -22.83 -20.60
C THR A 58 17.08 -21.57 -21.43
N ARG A 59 17.73 -20.44 -21.11
CA ARG A 59 17.62 -19.19 -21.87
C ARG A 59 18.26 -19.31 -23.25
N GLN A 60 19.44 -19.94 -23.36
CA GLN A 60 20.04 -20.22 -24.68
C GLN A 60 19.10 -21.05 -25.56
N ASN A 61 18.43 -22.05 -24.99
CA ASN A 61 17.42 -22.84 -25.68
C ASN A 61 16.25 -21.97 -26.12
N ILE A 62 15.65 -21.18 -25.21
CA ILE A 62 14.49 -20.33 -25.52
C ILE A 62 14.79 -19.31 -26.63
N LEU A 63 15.96 -18.66 -26.59
CA LEU A 63 16.33 -17.68 -27.60
C LEU A 63 16.57 -18.29 -28.99
N ARG A 64 16.83 -19.60 -29.08
CA ARG A 64 17.00 -20.33 -30.35
C ARG A 64 15.74 -21.08 -30.79
N ASN A 65 14.99 -21.59 -29.83
CA ASN A 65 13.72 -22.26 -29.98
C ASN A 65 12.76 -21.71 -28.92
N PRO A 66 11.82 -20.81 -29.30
CA PRO A 66 11.01 -20.07 -28.36
C PRO A 66 9.93 -20.91 -27.67
N ARG A 67 9.94 -22.24 -27.81
CA ARG A 67 8.94 -23.13 -27.22
C ARG A 67 9.40 -23.71 -25.90
N ALA A 68 8.53 -23.64 -24.90
CA ALA A 68 8.74 -24.28 -23.60
C ALA A 68 7.51 -25.09 -23.19
N SER A 69 7.74 -26.12 -22.38
CA SER A 69 6.67 -26.80 -21.64
C SER A 69 6.92 -26.57 -20.16
N VAL A 70 5.92 -26.04 -19.45
CA VAL A 70 6.01 -25.80 -18.00
C VAL A 70 4.96 -26.62 -17.29
N LEU A 71 5.39 -27.38 -16.29
CA LEU A 71 4.52 -28.14 -15.41
C LEU A 71 4.32 -27.36 -14.11
N VAL A 72 3.07 -27.03 -13.80
CA VAL A 72 2.65 -26.38 -12.56
C VAL A 72 1.75 -27.31 -11.75
N LEU A 73 1.68 -27.07 -10.44
CA LEU A 73 0.94 -27.87 -9.49
C LEU A 73 -0.01 -27.00 -8.69
N ASP A 74 -1.27 -27.41 -8.58
CA ASP A 74 -2.20 -26.81 -7.62
C ASP A 74 -1.76 -27.19 -6.20
N PRO A 75 -1.43 -26.21 -5.33
CA PRO A 75 -0.90 -26.49 -4.00
C PRO A 75 -1.90 -27.15 -3.05
N LEU A 76 -3.21 -27.04 -3.32
CA LEU A 76 -4.26 -27.61 -2.47
C LEU A 76 -4.75 -28.95 -2.99
N THR A 77 -4.88 -29.08 -4.31
CA THR A 77 -5.46 -30.28 -4.92
C THR A 77 -4.42 -31.26 -5.44
N ALA A 78 -3.14 -30.88 -5.46
CA ALA A 78 -2.06 -31.67 -6.04
C ALA A 78 -2.32 -32.09 -7.52
N HIS A 79 -3.20 -31.37 -8.22
CA HIS A 79 -3.42 -31.58 -9.65
C HIS A 79 -2.37 -30.84 -10.49
N PHE A 80 -1.76 -31.58 -11.42
CA PHE A 80 -0.77 -31.05 -12.33
C PHE A 80 -1.40 -30.50 -13.61
N TYR A 81 -0.91 -29.35 -14.04
CA TYR A 81 -1.23 -28.75 -15.32
C TYR A 81 0.03 -28.51 -16.13
N ARG A 82 0.01 -28.84 -17.42
CA ARG A 82 1.10 -28.56 -18.37
C ARG A 82 0.71 -27.39 -19.26
N LEU A 83 1.52 -26.35 -19.22
CA LEU A 83 1.42 -25.17 -20.05
C LEU A 83 2.38 -25.33 -21.24
N HIS A 84 1.86 -25.16 -22.45
CA HIS A 84 2.65 -25.04 -23.67
C HIS A 84 2.84 -23.56 -23.97
N LEU A 85 4.09 -23.12 -23.94
CA LEU A 85 4.47 -21.72 -23.92
C LEU A 85 5.26 -21.35 -25.16
N LEU A 86 5.00 -20.16 -25.68
CA LEU A 86 5.77 -19.50 -26.72
C LEU A 86 6.37 -18.21 -26.17
N TYR A 87 7.69 -18.13 -26.13
CA TYR A 87 8.41 -16.93 -25.71
C TYR A 87 8.15 -15.78 -26.67
N GLU A 88 7.82 -14.61 -26.12
CA GLU A 88 7.59 -13.39 -26.89
C GLU A 88 8.67 -12.33 -26.66
N ARG A 89 8.98 -12.05 -25.39
CA ARG A 89 9.88 -10.96 -25.00
C ARG A 89 10.41 -11.13 -23.59
N THR A 90 11.44 -10.34 -23.25
CA THR A 90 11.91 -10.15 -21.88
C THR A 90 11.63 -8.72 -21.47
N GLU A 91 11.04 -8.54 -20.29
CA GLU A 91 10.87 -7.24 -19.64
C GLU A 91 11.89 -7.11 -18.51
N ASP A 92 12.75 -6.09 -18.56
CA ASP A 92 13.75 -5.77 -17.54
C ASP A 92 13.33 -4.56 -16.66
N SER A 93 12.13 -4.05 -16.91
CA SER A 93 11.51 -2.93 -16.23
C SER A 93 10.00 -2.98 -16.43
N GLY A 94 9.25 -2.20 -15.64
CA GLY A 94 7.80 -2.13 -15.72
C GLY A 94 7.06 -3.05 -14.74
N PRO A 95 5.72 -3.05 -14.76
CA PRO A 95 4.91 -3.57 -13.67
C PRO A 95 5.11 -5.06 -13.37
N VAL A 96 5.22 -5.90 -14.40
CA VAL A 96 5.40 -7.35 -14.24
C VAL A 96 6.77 -7.65 -13.63
N PHE A 97 7.83 -7.08 -14.22
CA PHE A 97 9.21 -7.23 -13.73
C PHE A 97 9.34 -6.77 -12.27
N GLU A 98 8.78 -5.61 -11.95
CA GLU A 98 8.87 -5.03 -10.62
C GLU A 98 8.09 -5.83 -9.59
N SER A 99 6.86 -6.25 -9.91
CA SER A 99 6.07 -7.13 -9.05
C SER A 99 6.82 -8.44 -8.75
N MET A 100 7.38 -9.08 -9.77
CA MET A 100 8.22 -10.27 -9.62
C MET A 100 9.46 -9.99 -8.77
N ARG A 101 10.11 -8.85 -8.96
CA ARG A 101 11.28 -8.45 -8.16
C ARG A 101 10.93 -8.29 -6.68
N ALA A 102 9.80 -7.66 -6.35
CA ALA A 102 9.31 -7.58 -4.97
C ALA A 102 9.04 -8.96 -4.36
N GLN A 103 8.36 -9.84 -5.10
CA GLN A 103 8.09 -11.21 -4.65
C GLN A 103 9.37 -11.99 -4.38
N LEU A 104 10.37 -11.88 -5.26
CA LEU A 104 11.66 -12.55 -5.11
C LEU A 104 12.52 -11.96 -3.98
N ALA A 105 12.50 -10.64 -3.79
CA ALA A 105 13.18 -9.99 -2.68
C ALA A 105 12.65 -10.47 -1.33
N GLY A 106 11.33 -10.73 -1.25
CA GLY A 106 10.70 -11.38 -0.10
C GLY A 106 11.33 -12.74 0.22
N ILE A 107 11.45 -13.62 -0.78
CA ILE A 107 12.05 -14.95 -0.63
C ILE A 107 13.52 -14.87 -0.22
N ALA A 108 14.30 -13.98 -0.84
CA ALA A 108 15.74 -13.87 -0.60
C ALA A 108 16.09 -13.42 0.83
N SER A 109 15.19 -12.69 1.49
CA SER A 109 15.34 -12.23 2.88
C SER A 109 15.42 -13.38 3.89
N HIS A 110 14.83 -14.54 3.58
CA HIS A 110 14.82 -15.72 4.46
C HIS A 110 16.12 -16.55 4.39
N ALA A 111 16.87 -16.45 3.28
CA ALA A 111 18.00 -17.33 3.00
C ALA A 111 19.39 -16.69 3.20
N GLY A 112 19.47 -15.40 3.54
CA GLY A 112 20.75 -14.67 3.57
C GLY A 112 21.43 -14.56 2.20
N MET A 113 20.66 -14.73 1.12
CA MET A 113 21.13 -14.85 -0.26
C MET A 113 20.69 -13.65 -1.12
N ALA A 114 20.51 -12.48 -0.52
CA ALA A 114 19.97 -11.28 -1.18
C ALA A 114 20.79 -10.84 -2.40
N GLU A 115 22.12 -10.95 -2.36
CA GLU A 115 23.00 -10.62 -3.49
C GLU A 115 23.01 -11.69 -4.60
N VAL A 116 22.53 -12.89 -4.29
CA VAL A 116 22.50 -14.00 -5.25
C VAL A 116 21.21 -13.89 -6.07
N PHE A 117 20.04 -13.67 -5.45
CA PHE A 117 18.72 -13.72 -6.11
C PHE A 117 18.28 -12.45 -6.86
N GLU A 118 19.17 -11.78 -7.59
CA GLU A 118 18.80 -10.62 -8.41
C GLU A 118 17.99 -11.05 -9.65
N LEU A 119 16.79 -10.50 -9.83
CA LEU A 119 15.98 -10.70 -11.03
C LEU A 119 16.58 -9.90 -12.20
N LYS A 120 17.06 -10.60 -13.23
CA LYS A 120 17.63 -9.97 -14.44
C LYS A 120 16.59 -9.64 -15.50
N GLY A 121 15.43 -10.28 -15.44
CA GLY A 121 14.32 -10.03 -16.36
C GLY A 121 13.11 -10.91 -16.06
N ALA A 122 11.96 -10.51 -16.59
CA ALA A 122 10.73 -11.28 -16.65
C ALA A 122 10.51 -11.72 -18.10
N ASP A 123 10.70 -13.01 -18.38
CA ASP A 123 10.42 -13.55 -19.71
C ASP A 123 8.91 -13.75 -19.85
N ILE A 124 8.29 -13.07 -20.81
CA ILE A 124 6.86 -13.15 -21.10
C ILE A 124 6.62 -14.23 -22.16
N TYR A 125 5.69 -15.13 -21.86
CA TYR A 125 5.30 -16.21 -22.75
C TYR A 125 3.80 -16.16 -23.02
N ALA A 126 3.43 -16.31 -24.28
CA ALA A 126 2.06 -16.64 -24.68
C ALA A 126 1.77 -18.11 -24.33
N VAL A 127 0.58 -18.36 -23.78
CA VAL A 127 0.10 -19.70 -23.44
C VAL A 127 -0.72 -20.23 -24.60
N GLU A 128 -0.12 -21.12 -25.40
CA GLU A 128 -0.78 -21.71 -26.56
C GLU A 128 -1.82 -22.77 -26.17
N ARG A 129 -1.55 -23.53 -25.11
CA ARG A 129 -2.37 -24.66 -24.66
C ARG A 129 -2.11 -25.00 -23.20
N ILE A 130 -3.16 -25.42 -22.50
CA ILE A 130 -3.09 -25.97 -21.15
C ILE A 130 -3.65 -27.38 -21.16
N GLU A 131 -2.92 -28.33 -20.58
CA GLU A 131 -3.34 -29.71 -20.38
C GLU A 131 -3.52 -30.01 -18.90
N SER A 132 -4.61 -30.67 -18.54
CA SER A 132 -4.68 -31.38 -17.27
C SER A 132 -3.86 -32.67 -17.40
N VAL A 133 -2.91 -32.88 -16.50
CA VAL A 133 -2.12 -34.11 -16.45
C VAL A 133 -2.87 -35.14 -15.61
N ALA A 134 -3.00 -36.36 -16.12
CA ALA A 134 -3.68 -37.44 -15.41
C ALA A 134 -2.93 -37.79 -14.11
N GLY A 135 -3.67 -37.88 -12.99
CA GLY A 135 -3.14 -38.25 -11.69
C GLY A 135 -4.23 -38.29 -10.63
N GLU A 136 -4.01 -39.05 -9.56
CA GLU A 136 -4.86 -39.03 -8.37
C GLU A 136 -4.50 -37.80 -7.53
N GLY A 137 -5.29 -36.73 -7.69
CA GLY A 137 -5.19 -35.53 -6.86
C GLY A 137 -5.98 -35.67 -5.56
N LEU A 138 -5.91 -34.62 -4.75
CA LEU A 138 -6.72 -34.42 -3.56
C LEU A 138 -8.06 -33.76 -3.94
N PRO A 139 -9.15 -33.99 -3.18
CA PRO A 139 -10.42 -33.34 -3.44
C PRO A 139 -10.28 -31.81 -3.34
N ALA A 140 -10.87 -31.11 -4.30
CA ALA A 140 -10.85 -29.65 -4.30
C ALA A 140 -11.54 -29.09 -3.04
N PRO A 141 -10.99 -28.02 -2.43
CA PRO A 141 -11.65 -27.35 -1.34
C PRO A 141 -13.01 -26.79 -1.81
N ALA A 142 -13.93 -26.61 -0.86
CA ALA A 142 -15.21 -26.00 -1.17
C ALA A 142 -14.99 -24.60 -1.79
N PRO A 143 -15.70 -24.25 -2.87
CA PRO A 143 -15.54 -22.95 -3.49
C PRO A 143 -15.90 -21.84 -2.49
N ARG A 144 -15.07 -20.79 -2.45
CA ARG A 144 -15.36 -19.60 -1.66
C ARG A 144 -16.58 -18.90 -2.28
N SER A 145 -17.68 -18.89 -1.54
CA SER A 145 -18.92 -18.22 -1.95
C SER A 145 -19.05 -16.86 -1.25
N GLY A 146 -19.85 -15.96 -1.84
CA GLY A 146 -20.20 -14.70 -1.19
C GLY A 146 -19.27 -13.50 -1.46
N LEU A 147 -18.18 -13.66 -2.21
CA LEU A 147 -17.26 -12.54 -2.52
C LEU A 147 -17.96 -11.36 -3.20
N LEU A 148 -18.81 -11.62 -4.20
CA LEU A 148 -19.61 -10.58 -4.85
C LEU A 148 -20.64 -9.94 -3.90
N HIS A 149 -21.19 -10.72 -2.97
CA HIS A 149 -22.09 -10.18 -1.95
C HIS A 149 -21.33 -9.24 -1.01
N THR A 150 -20.13 -9.62 -0.58
CA THR A 150 -19.26 -8.79 0.24
C THR A 150 -18.84 -7.52 -0.50
N LEU A 151 -18.44 -7.62 -1.78
CA LEU A 151 -18.13 -6.46 -2.62
C LEU A 151 -19.31 -5.48 -2.66
N ARG A 152 -20.54 -5.98 -2.88
CA ARG A 152 -21.75 -5.15 -2.88
C ARG A 152 -21.95 -4.44 -1.55
N LEU A 153 -21.79 -5.14 -0.42
CA LEU A 153 -21.94 -4.53 0.91
C LEU A 153 -20.91 -3.43 1.16
N CYS A 154 -19.64 -3.68 0.81
CA CYS A 154 -18.58 -2.67 0.90
C CYS A 154 -18.90 -1.46 0.01
N SER A 155 -19.36 -1.71 -1.21
CA SER A 155 -19.75 -0.66 -2.16
C SER A 155 -20.89 0.22 -1.63
N GLU A 156 -21.95 -0.40 -1.11
CA GLU A 156 -23.09 0.31 -0.51
C GLU A 156 -22.68 1.10 0.74
N SER A 157 -21.67 0.65 1.48
CA SER A 157 -21.13 1.38 2.63
C SER A 157 -20.33 2.61 2.16
N ILE A 158 -19.39 2.42 1.23
CA ILE A 158 -18.59 3.51 0.64
C ILE A 158 -19.48 4.61 0.04
N ALA A 159 -20.54 4.22 -0.68
CA ALA A 159 -21.45 5.16 -1.33
C ALA A 159 -22.27 6.03 -0.36
N ARG A 160 -22.37 5.65 0.92
CA ARG A 160 -23.10 6.41 1.96
C ARG A 160 -22.21 7.41 2.69
N CYS A 161 -20.89 7.29 2.57
CA CYS A 161 -19.96 8.14 3.30
C CYS A 161 -19.95 9.58 2.76
N SER A 162 -19.94 10.53 3.68
CA SER A 162 -19.98 11.97 3.38
C SER A 162 -18.69 12.71 3.75
N GLY A 163 -17.74 12.01 4.35
CA GLY A 163 -16.44 12.53 4.72
C GLY A 163 -15.34 11.48 4.64
N LEU A 164 -14.10 11.96 4.49
CA LEU A 164 -12.94 11.09 4.32
C LEU A 164 -12.74 10.15 5.52
N ASP A 165 -12.89 10.63 6.75
CA ASP A 165 -12.71 9.78 7.94
C ASP A 165 -13.72 8.63 8.00
N GLU A 166 -15.00 8.95 7.80
CA GLU A 166 -16.09 7.96 7.72
C GLU A 166 -15.82 6.93 6.62
N LEU A 167 -15.36 7.39 5.45
CA LEU A 167 -15.03 6.56 4.32
C LEU A 167 -13.88 5.59 4.62
N LEU A 168 -12.77 6.09 5.18
CA LEU A 168 -11.59 5.27 5.50
C LEU A 168 -11.90 4.26 6.60
N GLN A 169 -12.59 4.70 7.67
CA GLN A 169 -12.99 3.81 8.76
C GLN A 169 -14.01 2.77 8.29
N GLY A 170 -15.02 3.17 7.50
CA GLY A 170 -16.00 2.25 6.93
C GLY A 170 -15.36 1.20 6.02
N ALA A 171 -14.36 1.59 5.23
CA ALA A 171 -13.60 0.66 4.41
C ALA A 171 -12.83 -0.36 5.27
N LEU A 172 -12.04 0.10 6.24
CA LEU A 172 -11.25 -0.78 7.12
C LEU A 172 -12.15 -1.70 7.97
N GLN A 173 -13.26 -1.20 8.50
CA GLN A 173 -14.25 -2.00 9.22
C GLN A 173 -14.89 -3.04 8.31
N GLY A 174 -15.17 -2.70 7.06
CA GLY A 174 -15.66 -3.64 6.05
C GLY A 174 -14.67 -4.78 5.79
N LEU A 175 -13.37 -4.48 5.71
CA LEU A 175 -12.31 -5.50 5.57
C LEU A 175 -12.25 -6.43 6.78
N GLN A 176 -12.37 -5.90 8.00
CA GLN A 176 -12.39 -6.72 9.22
C GLN A 176 -13.65 -7.58 9.31
N ASP A 177 -14.83 -6.98 9.25
CA ASP A 177 -16.10 -7.65 9.56
C ASP A 177 -16.59 -8.56 8.45
N LYS A 178 -16.36 -8.19 7.18
CA LYS A 178 -16.92 -8.90 6.02
C LYS A 178 -15.91 -9.81 5.34
N LEU A 179 -14.61 -9.51 5.47
CA LEU A 179 -13.54 -10.27 4.83
C LEU A 179 -12.62 -10.98 5.81
N GLY A 180 -12.77 -10.74 7.12
CA GLY A 180 -11.90 -11.33 8.13
C GLY A 180 -10.44 -10.89 7.99
N ILE A 181 -10.20 -9.74 7.36
CA ILE A 181 -8.87 -9.16 7.20
C ILE A 181 -8.62 -8.31 8.44
N GLN A 182 -7.88 -8.85 9.40
CA GLN A 182 -7.71 -8.25 10.72
C GLN A 182 -6.77 -7.03 10.71
N HIS A 183 -5.72 -7.09 9.89
CA HIS A 183 -4.67 -6.07 9.83
C HIS A 183 -4.68 -5.39 8.46
N ALA A 184 -5.08 -4.13 8.44
CA ALA A 184 -5.11 -3.34 7.23
C ALA A 184 -4.83 -1.87 7.51
N MET A 185 -4.31 -1.17 6.51
CA MET A 185 -4.06 0.26 6.58
C MET A 185 -4.26 0.93 5.22
N VAL A 186 -4.58 2.21 5.26
CA VAL A 186 -4.66 3.09 4.10
C VAL A 186 -3.56 4.14 4.21
N LEU A 187 -2.78 4.26 3.14
CA LEU A 187 -1.76 5.28 2.99
C LEU A 187 -2.14 6.22 1.86
N MET A 188 -1.83 7.50 2.02
CA MET A 188 -2.08 8.54 1.01
C MET A 188 -0.76 9.06 0.45
N LEU A 189 -0.77 9.42 -0.84
CA LEU A 189 0.39 9.95 -1.53
C LEU A 189 0.61 11.43 -1.18
N ASP A 190 1.82 11.75 -0.73
CA ASP A 190 2.40 13.08 -0.85
C ASP A 190 3.19 13.15 -2.16
N ALA A 191 2.59 13.76 -3.18
CA ALA A 191 3.19 13.85 -4.50
C ALA A 191 4.45 14.73 -4.50
N SER A 192 4.54 15.72 -3.60
CA SER A 192 5.70 16.60 -3.51
C SER A 192 6.91 15.90 -2.88
N ALA A 193 6.66 15.09 -1.85
CA ALA A 193 7.71 14.35 -1.15
C ALA A 193 8.02 12.98 -1.79
N GLN A 194 7.24 12.54 -2.79
CA GLN A 194 7.31 11.21 -3.38
C GLN A 194 7.24 10.09 -2.33
N GLN A 195 6.33 10.26 -1.36
CA GLN A 195 6.18 9.40 -0.19
C GLN A 195 4.71 9.13 0.08
N LEU A 196 4.44 7.97 0.67
CA LEU A 196 3.16 7.59 1.22
C LEU A 196 3.18 7.82 2.72
N TYR A 197 2.07 8.30 3.29
CA TYR A 197 1.90 8.40 4.73
C TYR A 197 0.64 7.67 5.18
N THR A 198 0.74 6.95 6.30
CA THR A 198 -0.40 6.23 6.88
C THR A 198 -1.45 7.20 7.41
N VAL A 199 -2.68 7.14 6.89
CA VAL A 199 -3.80 7.98 7.33
C VAL A 199 -4.78 7.21 8.22
N ALA A 200 -4.91 5.90 7.99
CA ALA A 200 -5.76 5.04 8.78
C ALA A 200 -5.21 3.61 8.85
N SER A 201 -5.44 2.93 9.97
CA SER A 201 -5.02 1.55 10.19
C SER A 201 -5.96 0.86 11.17
N CYS A 202 -5.98 -0.47 11.14
CA CYS A 202 -6.77 -1.29 12.04
C CYS A 202 -6.06 -2.62 12.36
N GLY A 203 -6.28 -3.17 13.55
CA GLY A 203 -5.74 -4.44 14.00
C GLY A 203 -4.31 -4.42 14.56
N TYR A 204 -3.60 -3.30 14.45
CA TYR A 204 -2.20 -3.20 14.89
C TYR A 204 -2.04 -2.80 16.36
N ALA A 205 -0.88 -3.14 16.94
CA ALA A 205 -0.54 -2.78 18.32
C ALA A 205 -0.41 -1.26 18.54
N THR A 206 0.00 -0.54 17.49
CA THR A 206 0.00 0.92 17.44
C THR A 206 -0.67 1.38 16.15
N SER A 207 -1.26 2.57 16.17
CA SER A 207 -1.90 3.17 15.00
C SER A 207 -0.91 3.37 13.84
N GLY A 208 0.30 3.86 14.16
CA GLY A 208 1.33 4.21 13.16
C GLY A 208 0.88 5.27 12.16
N VAL A 209 -0.22 5.99 12.43
CA VAL A 209 -0.71 7.12 11.64
C VAL A 209 0.39 8.18 11.54
N GLY A 210 0.73 8.58 10.31
CA GLY A 210 1.86 9.46 10.01
C GLY A 210 3.20 8.75 9.76
N SER A 211 3.27 7.43 9.86
CA SER A 211 4.43 6.67 9.35
C SER A 211 4.58 6.86 7.84
N GLU A 212 5.82 6.95 7.37
CA GLU A 212 6.16 7.31 5.99
C GLU A 212 6.87 6.15 5.26
N ILE A 213 6.48 5.93 4.00
CA ILE A 213 7.05 4.93 3.09
C ILE A 213 7.38 5.59 1.75
N ARG A 214 8.63 5.48 1.28
CA ARG A 214 9.00 6.03 -0.04
C ARG A 214 8.44 5.21 -1.19
N LEU A 215 8.15 5.87 -2.31
CA LEU A 215 7.82 5.16 -3.54
C LEU A 215 8.96 4.20 -3.93
N GLY A 216 8.59 2.98 -4.34
CA GLY A 216 9.53 1.90 -4.62
C GLY A 216 10.06 1.14 -3.40
N GLN A 217 9.77 1.57 -2.17
CA GLN A 217 10.23 0.90 -0.96
C GLN A 217 9.24 -0.16 -0.48
N GLY A 218 9.72 -1.42 -0.40
CA GLY A 218 8.90 -2.55 0.03
C GLY A 218 7.67 -2.78 -0.85
N VAL A 219 6.78 -3.65 -0.40
CA VAL A 219 5.55 -4.00 -1.16
C VAL A 219 4.63 -2.81 -1.39
N ILE A 220 4.45 -1.96 -0.36
CA ILE A 220 3.57 -0.78 -0.42
C ILE A 220 4.12 0.25 -1.40
N GLY A 221 5.39 0.64 -1.26
CA GLY A 221 6.01 1.64 -2.13
C GLY A 221 6.10 1.17 -3.57
N MET A 222 6.35 -0.13 -3.81
CA MET A 222 6.41 -0.70 -5.14
C MET A 222 5.04 -0.74 -5.83
N ALA A 223 3.99 -1.19 -5.12
CA ALA A 223 2.63 -1.18 -5.64
C ALA A 223 2.18 0.23 -6.07
N ALA A 224 2.57 1.25 -5.27
CA ALA A 224 2.35 2.64 -5.62
C ALA A 224 3.13 3.09 -6.85
N ARG A 225 4.45 2.89 -6.88
CA ARG A 225 5.32 3.38 -7.97
C ARG A 225 4.90 2.80 -9.32
N GLU A 226 4.65 1.50 -9.35
CA GLU A 226 4.31 0.76 -10.58
C GLU A 226 2.81 0.76 -10.88
N ARG A 227 1.98 1.24 -9.95
CA ARG A 227 0.52 1.28 -10.07
C ARG A 227 -0.08 -0.09 -10.36
N THR A 228 0.48 -1.13 -9.76
CA THR A 228 0.03 -2.51 -9.86
C THR A 228 -0.11 -3.13 -8.47
N PRO A 229 -1.05 -4.05 -8.25
CA PRO A 229 -1.08 -4.84 -7.03
C PRO A 229 0.22 -5.62 -6.85
N VAL A 230 0.69 -5.72 -5.61
CA VAL A 230 1.82 -6.58 -5.23
C VAL A 230 1.36 -7.47 -4.09
N ARG A 231 1.54 -8.79 -4.26
CA ARG A 231 1.06 -9.79 -3.31
C ARG A 231 2.17 -10.78 -2.97
N ILE A 232 2.27 -11.07 -1.69
CA ILE A 232 3.22 -12.01 -1.10
C ILE A 232 2.42 -13.05 -0.31
N SER A 233 2.64 -14.32 -0.61
CA SER A 233 1.82 -15.41 -0.06
C SER A 233 2.55 -16.31 0.94
N HIS A 234 3.77 -15.95 1.34
CA HIS A 234 4.60 -16.71 2.27
C HIS A 234 5.42 -15.76 3.15
N MET A 235 5.90 -16.27 4.30
CA MET A 235 6.76 -15.52 5.22
C MET A 235 7.80 -14.67 4.50
N THR A 236 7.72 -13.36 4.78
CA THR A 236 8.78 -12.43 4.45
C THR A 236 9.18 -11.71 5.70
N HIS A 237 10.49 -11.54 5.90
CA HIS A 237 10.98 -10.55 6.87
C HIS A 237 10.79 -9.15 6.28
N ALA A 238 9.54 -8.76 5.98
CA ALA A 238 9.22 -7.43 5.48
C ALA A 238 9.61 -6.34 6.50
N ALA A 239 9.61 -6.67 7.79
CA ALA A 239 10.16 -5.85 8.85
C ALA A 239 11.66 -5.52 8.64
N LEU A 240 12.46 -6.44 8.06
CA LEU A 240 13.84 -6.15 7.71
C LEU A 240 13.94 -5.37 6.39
N TYR A 241 13.00 -5.46 5.45
CA TYR A 241 13.11 -4.67 4.21
C TYR A 241 12.84 -3.16 4.45
N SER A 242 11.87 -2.82 5.30
CA SER A 242 11.58 -1.41 5.66
C SER A 242 12.60 -0.83 6.66
N HIS A 243 13.21 -1.66 7.51
CA HIS A 243 14.18 -1.24 8.53
C HIS A 243 15.64 -1.32 8.06
N ALA A 244 16.05 -2.35 7.31
CA ALA A 244 17.43 -2.52 6.81
C ALA A 244 17.77 -1.60 5.64
N ILE A 245 16.80 -1.28 4.76
CA ILE A 245 17.03 -0.24 3.74
C ILE A 245 17.16 1.14 4.41
N ARG A 246 16.43 1.37 5.51
CA ARG A 246 16.49 2.63 6.28
C ARG A 246 17.86 2.80 6.97
N GLU A 247 18.37 1.75 7.61
CA GLU A 247 19.75 1.74 8.15
C GLU A 247 20.81 1.90 7.05
N SER A 248 20.62 1.27 5.88
CA SER A 248 21.57 1.41 4.77
C SER A 248 21.59 2.81 4.14
N MET A 249 20.47 3.55 4.18
CA MET A 249 20.37 4.91 3.64
C MET A 249 20.84 5.97 4.64
N ASP A 250 20.66 5.77 5.94
CA ASP A 250 21.31 6.58 6.98
C ASP A 250 22.85 6.45 6.89
N ALA A 251 23.35 5.29 6.44
CA ALA A 251 24.77 5.10 6.18
C ALA A 251 25.30 5.78 4.91
N HIS A 252 24.42 6.23 4.00
CA HIS A 252 24.75 6.94 2.75
C HIS A 252 24.33 8.42 2.75
N ALA A 253 23.81 8.93 3.87
CA ALA A 253 23.59 10.36 4.05
C ALA A 253 24.93 11.11 4.05
N ALA A 254 24.97 12.30 3.43
CA ALA A 254 26.15 13.15 3.47
C ALA A 254 26.59 13.38 4.94
N PRO A 255 27.89 13.40 5.25
CA PRO A 255 28.41 13.46 6.63
C PRO A 255 27.95 14.69 7.44
N ASP A 256 27.37 15.70 6.79
CA ASP A 256 26.87 16.94 7.39
C ASP A 256 25.34 17.01 7.56
N ALA A 257 24.58 15.95 7.23
CA ALA A 257 23.14 15.92 7.48
C ALA A 257 22.86 15.68 8.98
N PRO A 258 22.11 16.55 9.68
CA PRO A 258 21.81 16.34 11.09
C PRO A 258 21.07 15.00 11.30
N PRO A 259 21.43 14.21 12.32
CA PRO A 259 20.78 12.92 12.55
C PRO A 259 19.29 13.15 12.88
N LEU A 260 18.39 12.66 12.03
CA LEU A 260 16.93 12.70 12.21
C LEU A 260 16.43 11.72 13.31
N ARG A 261 17.28 11.34 14.27
CA ARG A 261 16.95 10.36 15.30
C ARG A 261 15.85 10.93 16.22
N GLY A 262 14.69 10.28 16.22
CA GLY A 262 13.54 10.59 17.10
C GLY A 262 12.39 11.37 16.46
N MET A 263 12.44 11.68 15.16
CA MET A 263 11.37 12.39 14.42
C MET A 263 10.59 11.49 13.45
N ASP A 264 10.65 10.17 13.64
CA ASP A 264 9.99 9.20 12.78
C ASP A 264 8.90 8.45 13.55
N ILE A 265 7.70 8.40 12.96
CA ILE A 265 6.58 7.63 13.48
C ILE A 265 6.78 6.16 13.09
N PRO A 266 6.84 5.22 14.05
CA PRO A 266 7.04 3.81 13.76
C PRO A 266 5.96 3.26 12.82
N TYR A 267 6.39 2.43 11.87
CA TYR A 267 5.49 1.70 10.99
C TYR A 267 4.73 0.63 11.82
N PRO A 268 3.39 0.53 11.72
CA PRO A 268 2.60 -0.28 12.65
C PRO A 268 2.51 -1.77 12.28
N GLY A 269 3.24 -2.22 11.25
CA GLY A 269 3.06 -3.57 10.69
C GLY A 269 3.39 -4.74 11.62
N LEU A 270 2.97 -5.93 11.21
CA LEU A 270 3.24 -7.16 11.95
C LEU A 270 4.75 -7.47 12.01
N PRO A 271 5.25 -8.03 13.12
CA PRO A 271 6.65 -8.43 13.23
C PRO A 271 7.00 -9.58 12.27
N GLU A 272 6.07 -10.52 12.09
CA GLU A 272 6.20 -11.69 11.23
C GLU A 272 4.98 -11.79 10.32
N PRO A 273 4.93 -10.99 9.23
CA PRO A 273 3.87 -11.09 8.25
C PRO A 273 4.12 -12.28 7.31
N HIS A 274 3.24 -13.28 7.38
CA HIS A 274 3.28 -14.49 6.54
C HIS A 274 2.64 -14.28 5.17
N SER A 275 1.74 -13.31 5.05
CA SER A 275 1.23 -12.90 3.75
C SER A 275 0.81 -11.45 3.75
N GLN A 276 0.93 -10.82 2.59
CA GLN A 276 0.73 -9.38 2.41
C GLN A 276 0.12 -9.11 1.04
N VAL A 277 -0.70 -8.06 0.96
CA VAL A 277 -1.24 -7.56 -0.30
C VAL A 277 -1.30 -6.04 -0.26
N ALA A 278 -0.67 -5.40 -1.24
CA ALA A 278 -0.65 -3.97 -1.44
C ALA A 278 -1.36 -3.64 -2.75
N VAL A 279 -2.42 -2.81 -2.67
CA VAL A 279 -3.27 -2.46 -3.81
C VAL A 279 -3.28 -0.93 -3.99
N PRO A 280 -2.90 -0.41 -5.16
CA PRO A 280 -2.90 1.03 -5.40
C PRO A 280 -4.32 1.60 -5.47
N LEU A 281 -4.52 2.77 -4.85
CA LEU A 281 -5.75 3.55 -4.95
C LEU A 281 -5.66 4.46 -6.18
N LEU A 282 -6.29 4.06 -7.28
CA LEU A 282 -6.24 4.77 -8.56
C LEU A 282 -7.59 5.44 -8.88
N SER A 283 -7.58 6.75 -9.16
CA SER A 283 -8.73 7.48 -9.70
C SER A 283 -8.34 8.20 -10.99
N ALA A 284 -9.07 7.97 -12.07
CA ALA A 284 -8.77 8.51 -13.41
C ALA A 284 -7.29 8.34 -13.82
N GLY A 285 -6.68 7.19 -13.50
CA GLY A 285 -5.27 6.89 -13.77
C GLY A 285 -4.25 7.57 -12.85
N ARG A 286 -4.69 8.41 -11.90
CA ARG A 286 -3.85 9.06 -10.88
C ARG A 286 -3.78 8.20 -9.63
N LEU A 287 -2.57 8.09 -9.08
CA LEU A 287 -2.33 7.45 -7.79
C LEU A 287 -2.71 8.40 -6.65
N LEU A 288 -3.64 7.97 -5.80
CA LEU A 288 -4.04 8.70 -4.59
C LEU A 288 -3.36 8.14 -3.33
N GLY A 289 -3.02 6.84 -3.33
CA GLY A 289 -2.56 6.13 -2.15
C GLY A 289 -2.46 4.62 -2.35
N VAL A 290 -2.39 3.87 -1.26
CA VAL A 290 -2.35 2.39 -1.25
C VAL A 290 -3.25 1.87 -0.13
N LEU A 291 -4.06 0.86 -0.46
CA LEU A 291 -4.69 -0.03 0.51
C LEU A 291 -3.75 -1.21 0.75
N PHE A 292 -3.38 -1.44 2.01
CA PHE A 292 -2.49 -2.52 2.41
C PHE A 292 -3.15 -3.44 3.43
N ALA A 293 -2.96 -4.73 3.29
CA ALA A 293 -3.38 -5.73 4.25
C ALA A 293 -2.29 -6.78 4.46
N GLU A 294 -2.21 -7.31 5.68
CA GLU A 294 -1.29 -8.39 6.02
C GLU A 294 -1.90 -9.40 7.00
N SER A 295 -1.28 -10.58 7.07
CA SER A 295 -1.75 -11.70 7.88
C SER A 295 -0.58 -12.49 8.47
N PRO A 296 -0.72 -13.01 9.71
CA PRO A 296 0.21 -14.00 10.26
C PRO A 296 0.02 -15.40 9.66
N GLU A 297 -0.97 -15.60 8.79
CA GLU A 297 -1.19 -16.87 8.08
C GLU A 297 -0.53 -16.85 6.70
N ASP A 298 0.18 -17.92 6.34
CA ASP A 298 0.67 -18.13 4.97
C ASP A 298 -0.51 -18.30 4.01
N MET A 299 -0.32 -17.88 2.76
CA MET A 299 -1.29 -18.05 1.67
C MET A 299 -2.69 -17.46 1.95
N ARG A 300 -2.83 -16.54 2.93
CA ARG A 300 -4.13 -15.95 3.28
C ARG A 300 -4.73 -15.12 2.14
N PHE A 301 -3.89 -14.45 1.36
CA PHE A 301 -4.29 -13.64 0.21
C PHE A 301 -3.96 -14.37 -1.09
N GLY A 302 -5.00 -14.88 -1.77
CA GLY A 302 -4.89 -15.42 -3.13
C GLY A 302 -5.42 -14.47 -4.19
N PHE A 303 -5.46 -14.93 -5.44
CA PHE A 303 -5.98 -14.13 -6.56
C PHE A 303 -7.41 -13.61 -6.37
N GLU A 304 -8.31 -14.37 -5.74
CA GLU A 304 -9.68 -13.92 -5.48
C GLU A 304 -9.75 -12.79 -4.43
N ASP A 305 -8.84 -12.81 -3.44
CA ASP A 305 -8.74 -11.72 -2.46
C ASP A 305 -8.14 -10.46 -3.11
N GLU A 306 -7.13 -10.63 -3.96
CA GLU A 306 -6.54 -9.54 -4.74
C GLU A 306 -7.56 -8.86 -5.64
N ASP A 307 -8.29 -9.62 -6.46
CA ASP A 307 -9.33 -9.11 -7.37
C ASP A 307 -10.39 -8.30 -6.60
N LEU A 308 -10.81 -8.84 -5.44
CA LEU A 308 -11.79 -8.19 -4.59
C LEU A 308 -11.26 -6.90 -3.98
N LEU A 309 -10.03 -6.90 -3.46
CA LEU A 309 -9.39 -5.73 -2.89
C LEU A 309 -9.12 -4.66 -3.95
N VAL A 310 -8.76 -5.04 -5.18
CA VAL A 310 -8.65 -4.13 -6.34
C VAL A 310 -9.99 -3.46 -6.63
N ALA A 311 -11.08 -4.22 -6.63
CA ALA A 311 -12.41 -3.65 -6.84
C ALA A 311 -12.81 -2.66 -5.73
N ILE A 312 -12.55 -3.01 -4.45
CA ILE A 312 -12.81 -2.12 -3.31
C ILE A 312 -11.91 -0.88 -3.37
N ALA A 313 -10.63 -1.05 -3.68
CA ALA A 313 -9.65 0.03 -3.80
C ALA A 313 -10.04 1.04 -4.89
N GLY A 314 -10.54 0.57 -6.04
CA GLY A 314 -11.05 1.44 -7.10
C GLY A 314 -12.25 2.29 -6.65
N GLN A 315 -13.19 1.69 -5.93
CA GLN A 315 -14.35 2.43 -5.39
C GLN A 315 -13.94 3.42 -4.29
N LEU A 316 -13.02 3.01 -3.41
CA LEU A 316 -12.46 3.86 -2.37
C LEU A 316 -11.72 5.05 -2.98
N ALA A 317 -10.88 4.83 -3.99
CA ALA A 317 -10.16 5.87 -4.69
C ALA A 317 -11.10 6.88 -5.36
N ALA A 318 -12.14 6.39 -6.05
CA ALA A 318 -13.15 7.26 -6.66
C ALA A 318 -13.90 8.11 -5.62
N ALA A 319 -14.27 7.51 -4.48
CA ALA A 319 -14.94 8.22 -3.39
C ALA A 319 -14.03 9.27 -2.73
N ILE A 320 -12.75 8.95 -2.51
CA ILE A 320 -11.75 9.92 -2.00
C ILE A 320 -11.64 11.11 -2.96
N ASP A 321 -11.49 10.85 -4.26
CA ASP A 321 -11.34 11.89 -5.27
C ASP A 321 -12.59 12.80 -5.33
N LEU A 322 -13.78 12.20 -5.29
CA LEU A 322 -15.04 12.94 -5.25
C LEU A 322 -15.16 13.83 -4.02
N LEU A 323 -14.81 13.33 -2.83
CA LEU A 323 -14.85 14.12 -1.60
C LEU A 323 -13.86 15.30 -1.65
N GLN A 324 -12.68 15.10 -2.22
CA GLN A 324 -11.67 16.14 -2.36
C GLN A 324 -12.03 17.21 -3.39
N ALA A 325 -12.68 16.83 -4.50
CA ALA A 325 -13.07 17.74 -5.57
C ALA A 325 -14.34 18.54 -5.25
N ALA A 326 -15.10 18.13 -4.25
CA ALA A 326 -16.41 18.69 -3.95
C ALA A 326 -16.27 20.15 -3.41
N PRO A 327 -16.93 21.16 -4.02
CA PRO A 327 -16.81 22.55 -3.59
C PRO A 327 -17.34 22.75 -2.17
N ASP A 328 -16.70 23.62 -1.39
CA ASP A 328 -17.18 23.99 -0.05
C ASP A 328 -18.55 24.69 -0.20
N ALA A 329 -19.59 24.13 0.43
CA ALA A 329 -20.93 24.72 0.36
C ALA A 329 -20.96 26.05 1.14
N PRO A 330 -21.56 27.12 0.61
CA PRO A 330 -21.75 28.36 1.34
C PRO A 330 -22.90 28.17 2.35
N GLU A 331 -22.59 27.62 3.52
CA GLU A 331 -23.45 27.72 4.70
C GLU A 331 -23.17 29.02 5.46
N PRO A 332 -24.17 29.59 6.18
CA PRO A 332 -23.97 30.79 7.00
C PRO A 332 -22.74 30.66 7.90
N LEU A 333 -22.02 31.77 8.10
CA LEU A 333 -20.95 31.82 9.11
C LEU A 333 -21.56 31.37 10.46
N PRO A 334 -21.00 30.35 11.12
CA PRO A 334 -21.46 29.94 12.43
C PRO A 334 -21.29 31.15 13.33
N THR A 335 -22.30 31.38 14.14
CA THR A 335 -22.25 32.41 15.17
C THR A 335 -21.01 32.13 16.03
N PRO A 336 -20.11 33.12 16.23
CA PRO A 336 -18.90 32.92 17.02
C PRO A 336 -19.30 32.37 18.38
N THR A 337 -18.96 31.11 18.61
CA THR A 337 -19.19 30.43 19.88
C THR A 337 -18.00 30.79 20.76
N ALA A 338 -18.26 31.26 21.98
CA ALA A 338 -17.21 31.58 22.93
C ALA A 338 -16.28 30.36 23.10
N ALA A 339 -14.97 30.58 22.98
CA ALA A 339 -13.98 29.53 23.20
C ALA A 339 -14.19 28.90 24.59
N PRO A 340 -14.10 27.57 24.73
CA PRO A 340 -14.20 26.93 26.03
C PRO A 340 -13.15 27.53 26.99
N PRO A 341 -13.48 27.68 28.29
CA PRO A 341 -12.55 28.26 29.25
C PRO A 341 -11.27 27.42 29.32
N VAL A 342 -10.15 28.07 29.01
CA VAL A 342 -8.83 27.46 29.01
C VAL A 342 -8.39 27.26 30.46
N SER A 343 -7.93 26.05 30.84
CA SER A 343 -7.57 25.74 32.23
C SER A 343 -6.44 24.71 32.30
N GLY A 344 -5.40 25.00 33.10
CA GLY A 344 -4.26 24.10 33.33
C GLY A 344 -2.90 24.74 33.06
N SER A 345 -1.83 23.95 33.16
CA SER A 345 -0.47 24.39 32.80
C SER A 345 -0.37 24.65 31.30
N ALA A 346 0.46 25.64 30.95
CA ALA A 346 0.70 25.97 29.55
C ALA A 346 1.40 24.81 28.83
N LEU A 347 0.96 24.52 27.61
CA LEU A 347 1.57 23.58 26.70
C LEU A 347 2.67 24.29 25.92
N ARG A 348 3.88 23.76 25.96
CA ARG A 348 5.02 24.28 25.20
C ARG A 348 5.00 23.69 23.80
N VAL A 349 4.74 24.51 22.78
CA VAL A 349 4.73 24.08 21.38
C VAL A 349 5.97 24.65 20.70
N ARG A 350 6.88 23.76 20.29
CA ARG A 350 8.09 24.13 19.55
C ARG A 350 7.94 23.79 18.08
N HIS A 351 8.34 24.71 17.22
CA HIS A 351 8.33 24.55 15.78
C HIS A 351 9.74 24.71 15.22
N PHE A 352 10.14 23.82 14.32
CA PHE A 352 11.40 23.91 13.59
C PHE A 352 11.13 24.16 12.11
N ALA A 353 11.48 25.37 11.64
CA ALA A 353 11.16 25.82 10.28
C ALA A 353 11.87 25.04 9.16
N ALA A 354 12.95 24.31 9.47
CA ALA A 354 13.72 23.55 8.48
C ALA A 354 12.89 22.44 7.80
N ASN A 355 11.97 21.81 8.53
CA ASN A 355 11.13 20.71 8.05
C ASN A 355 9.68 20.81 8.55
N ASP A 356 9.29 21.98 9.06
CA ASP A 356 7.99 22.25 9.67
C ASP A 356 7.62 21.21 10.76
N SER A 357 8.61 20.73 11.53
CA SER A 357 8.36 19.79 12.63
C SER A 357 7.83 20.50 13.87
N VAL A 358 6.88 19.86 14.53
CA VAL A 358 6.18 20.38 15.70
C VAL A 358 6.30 19.40 16.86
N PHE A 359 6.64 19.94 18.03
CA PHE A 359 6.73 19.21 19.29
C PHE A 359 5.80 19.86 20.32
N ILE A 360 5.16 19.04 21.16
CA ILE A 360 4.34 19.49 22.29
C ILE A 360 4.95 18.93 23.56
N ASN A 361 5.36 19.81 24.50
CA ASN A 361 6.05 19.43 25.74
C ASN A 361 7.24 18.49 25.52
N ASP A 362 8.04 18.78 24.49
CA ASP A 362 9.20 17.98 24.05
C ASP A 362 8.86 16.64 23.35
N ASP A 363 7.58 16.24 23.28
CA ASP A 363 7.13 15.07 22.53
C ASP A 363 6.89 15.42 21.05
N TYR A 364 7.39 14.57 20.14
CA TYR A 364 7.24 14.78 18.70
C TYR A 364 5.78 14.55 18.26
N LEU A 365 5.17 15.59 17.64
CA LEU A 365 3.82 15.51 17.12
C LEU A 365 3.81 15.09 15.65
N ILE A 366 4.39 15.91 14.77
CA ILE A 366 4.28 15.76 13.30
C ILE A 366 5.29 16.67 12.59
N LYS A 367 5.51 16.46 11.29
CA LYS A 367 6.38 17.29 10.44
C LYS A 367 5.74 17.61 9.08
N GLY A 368 6.44 18.41 8.28
CA GLY A 368 6.02 18.78 6.93
C GLY A 368 4.74 19.60 6.94
N VAL A 369 3.92 19.42 5.90
CA VAL A 369 2.75 20.27 5.69
C VAL A 369 1.74 20.21 6.85
N ALA A 370 1.52 19.04 7.45
CA ALA A 370 0.61 18.94 8.59
C ALA A 370 1.15 19.67 9.84
N GLY A 371 2.48 19.72 10.01
CA GLY A 371 3.15 20.54 11.01
C GLY A 371 3.01 22.04 10.73
N ALA A 372 3.21 22.45 9.47
CA ALA A 372 2.98 23.83 9.05
C ALA A 372 1.53 24.29 9.30
N ILE A 373 0.55 23.41 9.03
CA ILE A 373 -0.88 23.66 9.31
C ILE A 373 -1.10 23.90 10.81
N VAL A 374 -0.72 22.97 11.69
CA VAL A 374 -0.98 23.13 13.13
C VAL A 374 -0.28 24.35 13.71
N TRP A 375 0.94 24.63 13.25
CA TRP A 375 1.69 25.80 13.67
C TRP A 375 0.99 27.11 13.27
N LYS A 376 0.52 27.20 12.02
CA LYS A 376 -0.28 28.33 11.55
C LYS A 376 -1.55 28.51 12.39
N LEU A 377 -2.31 27.44 12.60
CA LEU A 377 -3.57 27.49 13.35
C LEU A 377 -3.35 28.01 14.78
N LEU A 378 -2.33 27.49 15.48
CA LEU A 378 -1.99 27.92 16.83
C LEU A 378 -1.48 29.36 16.87
N ARG A 379 -0.70 29.79 15.88
CA ARG A 379 -0.21 31.15 15.75
C ARG A 379 -1.37 32.14 15.56
N ASP A 380 -2.27 31.84 14.62
CA ASP A 380 -3.46 32.66 14.37
C ASP A 380 -4.34 32.74 15.63
N HIS A 381 -4.51 31.63 16.36
CA HIS A 381 -5.23 31.59 17.63
C HIS A 381 -4.59 32.48 18.71
N GLN A 382 -3.26 32.41 18.89
CA GLN A 382 -2.55 33.21 19.90
C GLN A 382 -2.60 34.71 19.61
N TYR A 383 -2.48 35.11 18.35
CA TYR A 383 -2.45 36.54 17.96
C TYR A 383 -3.83 37.17 17.85
N THR A 384 -4.83 36.43 17.36
CA THR A 384 -6.15 36.99 17.00
C THR A 384 -7.30 36.43 17.84
N GLY A 385 -7.08 35.37 18.62
CA GLY A 385 -8.14 34.63 19.31
C GLY A 385 -9.00 33.78 18.37
N ARG A 386 -8.63 33.68 17.09
CA ARG A 386 -9.39 32.95 16.07
C ARG A 386 -9.44 31.45 16.37
N VAL A 387 -10.61 30.84 16.17
CA VAL A 387 -10.82 29.39 16.36
C VAL A 387 -11.45 28.71 15.15
N ASP A 388 -12.16 29.44 14.28
CA ASP A 388 -12.85 28.87 13.10
C ASP A 388 -12.04 29.09 11.81
N PHE A 389 -11.86 28.01 11.05
CA PHE A 389 -11.05 27.96 9.83
C PHE A 389 -11.75 27.22 8.68
N THR A 390 -11.25 27.41 7.45
CA THR A 390 -11.79 26.79 6.22
C THR A 390 -10.70 26.11 5.39
N ASN A 391 -11.06 25.05 4.68
CA ASN A 391 -10.13 24.36 3.77
C ASN A 391 -9.69 25.29 2.63
N ARG A 392 -10.61 26.12 2.11
CA ARG A 392 -10.31 27.10 1.07
C ARG A 392 -9.21 28.08 1.47
N GLU A 393 -9.22 28.60 2.69
CA GLU A 393 -8.19 29.55 3.11
C GLU A 393 -6.83 28.88 3.28
N LEU A 394 -6.78 27.64 3.79
CA LEU A 394 -5.53 26.90 3.89
C LEU A 394 -4.95 26.63 2.49
N ARG A 395 -5.77 26.20 1.53
CA ARG A 395 -5.36 25.99 0.13
C ARG A 395 -4.78 27.24 -0.54
N LEU A 396 -5.26 28.42 -0.15
CA LEU A 396 -4.81 29.69 -0.70
C LEU A 396 -3.61 30.29 0.04
N ASP A 397 -3.18 29.69 1.16
CA ASP A 397 -2.04 30.21 1.94
C ASP A 397 -0.71 29.70 1.37
N PRO A 398 0.10 30.58 0.74
CA PRO A 398 1.38 30.18 0.16
C PRO A 398 2.40 29.73 1.21
N ALA A 399 2.23 30.09 2.49
CA ALA A 399 3.14 29.68 3.56
C ALA A 399 3.06 28.17 3.84
N LEU A 400 1.91 27.53 3.55
CA LEU A 400 1.72 26.10 3.79
C LEU A 400 2.35 25.21 2.71
N ARG A 401 2.84 25.79 1.60
CA ARG A 401 3.54 25.09 0.51
C ARG A 401 2.74 23.86 0.01
N LEU A 402 1.42 24.01 -0.08
CA LEU A 402 0.53 22.95 -0.54
C LEU A 402 0.77 22.66 -2.04
N PRO A 403 0.81 21.39 -2.49
CA PRO A 403 1.02 21.08 -3.91
C PRO A 403 -0.11 21.59 -4.82
N ASP A 404 0.23 22.11 -6.01
CA ASP A 404 -0.73 22.67 -6.97
C ASP A 404 -1.69 21.62 -7.59
N VAL A 405 -1.32 20.33 -7.56
CA VAL A 405 -2.08 19.23 -8.16
C VAL A 405 -2.27 18.12 -7.13
N ALA A 406 -3.54 17.78 -6.84
CA ALA A 406 -3.93 16.70 -5.92
C ALA A 406 -3.45 16.90 -4.46
N ASP A 407 -3.66 18.09 -3.90
CA ASP A 407 -3.40 18.30 -2.47
C ASP A 407 -4.40 17.52 -1.61
N ASN A 408 -3.87 16.53 -0.89
CA ASN A 408 -4.58 15.68 0.06
C ASN A 408 -4.87 16.43 1.38
N LEU A 409 -5.30 17.71 1.32
CA LEU A 409 -5.49 18.56 2.49
C LEU A 409 -6.43 17.92 3.53
N GLU A 410 -7.55 17.34 3.10
CA GLU A 410 -8.45 16.65 4.02
C GLU A 410 -7.78 15.46 4.72
N ALA A 411 -6.94 14.70 4.01
CA ALA A 411 -6.19 13.61 4.61
C ALA A 411 -5.11 14.11 5.57
N ARG A 412 -4.51 15.27 5.29
CA ARG A 412 -3.54 15.93 6.19
C ARG A 412 -4.21 16.49 7.45
N LEU A 413 -5.39 17.09 7.33
CA LEU A 413 -6.20 17.52 8.47
C LEU A 413 -6.65 16.33 9.31
N LEU A 414 -7.06 15.23 8.66
CA LEU A 414 -7.42 14.00 9.36
C LEU A 414 -6.22 13.37 10.08
N LEU A 415 -5.07 13.29 9.41
CA LEU A 415 -3.79 12.87 9.99
C LEU A 415 -3.47 13.70 11.24
N LEU A 416 -3.54 15.02 11.13
CA LEU A 416 -3.26 15.94 12.23
C LEU A 416 -4.24 15.76 13.38
N GLN A 417 -5.53 15.62 13.09
CA GLN A 417 -6.57 15.38 14.09
C GLN A 417 -6.27 14.10 14.90
N ARG A 418 -5.92 13.00 14.24
CA ARG A 418 -5.58 11.73 14.90
C ARG A 418 -4.31 11.84 15.74
N ARG A 419 -3.25 12.47 15.19
CA ARG A 419 -2.00 12.69 15.94
C ARG A 419 -2.20 13.56 17.17
N LEU A 420 -3.02 14.60 17.07
CA LEU A 420 -3.39 15.43 18.21
C LEU A 420 -4.19 14.65 19.25
N GLN A 421 -5.17 13.83 18.85
CA GLN A 421 -5.91 12.98 19.78
C GLN A 421 -5.01 11.98 20.53
N GLU A 422 -4.03 11.39 19.84
CA GLU A 422 -3.09 10.43 20.42
C GLU A 422 -2.05 11.08 21.36
N ASN A 423 -1.52 12.25 21.01
CA ASN A 423 -0.34 12.83 21.70
C ASN A 423 -0.69 14.05 22.57
N CYS A 424 -1.79 14.77 22.29
CA CYS A 424 -2.21 15.94 23.06
C CYS A 424 -3.73 16.20 22.97
N PRO A 425 -4.57 15.52 23.77
CA PRO A 425 -6.02 15.68 23.70
C PRO A 425 -6.53 17.08 24.10
N HIS A 426 -5.64 17.93 24.62
CA HIS A 426 -5.93 19.32 24.98
C HIS A 426 -5.93 20.28 23.79
N ILE A 427 -5.40 19.86 22.64
CA ILE A 427 -5.49 20.59 21.38
C ILE A 427 -6.16 19.63 20.39
N HIS A 428 -7.30 20.01 19.83
CA HIS A 428 -7.98 19.17 18.84
C HIS A 428 -8.64 20.01 17.75
N ILE A 429 -8.87 19.36 16.61
CA ILE A 429 -9.55 19.94 15.46
C ILE A 429 -10.92 19.27 15.33
N GLU A 430 -11.98 20.07 15.38
CA GLU A 430 -13.35 19.60 15.21
C GLU A 430 -13.90 20.01 13.86
N LYS A 431 -14.48 19.07 13.12
CA LYS A 431 -15.18 19.40 11.87
C LYS A 431 -16.50 20.10 12.22
N THR A 432 -16.66 21.33 11.75
CA THR A 432 -17.87 22.14 11.99
C THR A 432 -18.78 22.25 10.77
N GLY A 433 -18.34 21.72 9.64
CA GLY A 433 -19.09 21.66 8.39
C GLY A 433 -18.22 21.16 7.24
N ARG A 434 -18.77 21.13 6.03
CA ARG A 434 -17.99 20.76 4.85
C ARG A 434 -16.97 21.85 4.52
N GLY A 435 -15.69 21.46 4.47
CA GLY A 435 -14.59 22.42 4.28
C GLY A 435 -14.34 23.36 5.46
N ARG A 436 -14.88 23.06 6.65
CA ARG A 436 -14.81 23.93 7.82
C ARG A 436 -14.47 23.14 9.07
N PHE A 437 -13.62 23.74 9.88
CA PHE A 437 -13.21 23.14 11.14
C PHE A 437 -12.90 24.21 12.18
N ARG A 438 -12.88 23.77 13.43
CA ARG A 438 -12.59 24.59 14.59
C ARG A 438 -11.36 24.04 15.29
N LEU A 439 -10.44 24.93 15.66
CA LEU A 439 -9.36 24.64 16.58
C LEU A 439 -9.88 24.81 18.01
N CYS A 440 -9.80 23.73 18.79
CA CYS A 440 -10.16 23.72 20.20
C CYS A 440 -8.89 23.59 21.04
N VAL A 441 -8.63 24.61 21.86
CA VAL A 441 -7.46 24.68 22.75
C VAL A 441 -7.95 24.75 24.19
N LEU A 442 -7.74 23.66 24.95
CA LEU A 442 -8.23 23.51 26.32
C LEU A 442 -7.23 24.00 27.39
N ARG A 443 -5.95 24.18 27.01
CA ARG A 443 -4.87 24.68 27.87
C ARG A 443 -4.11 25.81 27.19
N PRO A 444 -3.55 26.78 27.92
CA PRO A 444 -2.81 27.87 27.29
C PRO A 444 -1.64 27.30 26.49
N VAL A 445 -1.30 27.90 25.35
CA VAL A 445 -0.17 27.47 24.52
C VAL A 445 0.92 28.54 24.55
N VAL A 446 2.18 28.09 24.66
CA VAL A 446 3.37 28.93 24.50
C VAL A 446 4.08 28.47 23.24
N LEU A 447 4.12 29.33 22.24
CA LEU A 447 4.72 29.05 20.94
C LEU A 447 6.19 29.48 20.93
N GLU A 448 7.06 28.59 20.48
CA GLU A 448 8.50 28.81 20.35
C GLU A 448 8.95 28.42 18.93
N ASP A 449 9.52 29.36 18.19
CA ASP A 449 10.23 29.08 16.93
C ASP A 449 11.69 28.76 17.28
N ALA A 450 12.18 27.61 16.81
CA ALA A 450 13.52 27.08 17.09
C ALA A 450 14.42 27.08 15.86
#